data_AF-A0A7J9YQC3-F1
#
_entry.id   AF-A0A7J9YQC3-F1
#
_cell.length_a   1.000
_cell.length_b   1.000
_cell.length_c   1.000
_cell.angle_alpha   90.00
_cell.angle_beta   90.00
_cell.angle_gamma   90.00
#
_symmetry.space_group_name_H-M   'P 1'
#
loop_
_entity.id
_entity.type
_entity.pdbx_description
1 polymer ?
#
loop_
_entity_poly.entity_id
_entity_poly.type
_entity_poly.pdbx_seq_one_letter_code
_entity_poly.pdbx_strand_id
1 'polypeptide(L)' 'MKKTSIYLEPEIDRAIARLAAAEGRSKSAIIREALARRAEDAPSPPRITAIGIGEGPGDLADHVDRYAREALVEEQ' A
#
# COMPACT_ATOMS: atom_id res chain seq x y z
N MET A 1 9.16 21.46 1.09
CA MET A 1 8.19 21.00 2.11
C MET A 1 6.90 21.78 1.99
N LYS A 2 5.73 21.14 2.12
CA LYS A 2 4.43 21.83 2.21
C LYS A 2 4.06 21.99 3.69
N LYS A 3 3.54 23.16 4.07
CA LYS A 3 3.01 23.39 5.42
C LYS A 3 1.65 22.69 5.53
N THR A 4 1.52 21.82 6.53
CA THR A 4 0.27 21.13 6.87
C THR A 4 -0.01 21.38 8.34
N SER A 5 -1.25 21.77 8.66
CA SER A 5 -1.72 21.90 10.04
C SER A 5 -2.62 20.72 10.36
N ILE A 6 -2.35 20.04 11.47
CA ILE A 6 -3.19 18.97 12.00
C ILE A 6 -3.52 19.28 13.45
N TYR A 7 -4.75 18.97 13.87
CA TYR A 7 -5.12 19.01 15.27
C TYR A 7 -4.70 17.71 15.95
N LEU A 8 -4.15 17.83 17.15
CA LEU A 8 -3.71 16.70 17.96
C LEU A 8 -4.32 16.86 19.35
N GLU A 9 -4.73 15.74 19.93
CA GLU A 9 -5.13 15.73 21.33
C GLU A 9 -3.96 16.13 22.23
N PRO A 10 -4.19 16.88 23.32
CA PRO A 10 -3.12 17.40 24.17
C PRO A 10 -2.21 16.31 24.75
N GLU A 11 -2.74 15.14 25.05
CA GLU A 11 -1.99 13.99 25.53
C GLU A 11 -1.01 13.44 24.50
N ILE A 12 -1.37 13.48 23.21
CA ILE A 12 -0.52 13.03 22.11
C ILE A 12 0.66 14.00 21.94
N ASP A 13 0.40 15.32 21.93
CA ASP A 13 1.50 16.30 21.83
C ASP A 13 2.47 16.17 23.02
N ARG A 14 1.96 15.95 24.24
CA ARG A 14 2.79 15.70 25.43
C ARG A 14 3.63 14.43 25.28
N ALA A 15 3.07 13.34 24.76
CA ALA A 15 3.80 12.10 24.53
C ALA A 15 4.92 12.29 23.50
N ILE A 16 4.63 12.96 22.37
CA ILE A 16 5.61 13.28 21.35
C ILE A 16 6.71 14.20 21.89
N ALA A 17 6.37 15.19 22.73
CA ALA A 17 7.34 16.07 23.36
C ALA A 17 8.33 15.30 24.25
N ARG A 18 7.85 14.35 25.06
CA ARG A 18 8.71 13.50 25.89
C ARG A 18 9.64 12.64 25.04
N LEU A 19 9.11 12.03 23.97
CA LEU A 19 9.91 11.21 23.06
C LEU A 19 10.99 12.03 22.37
N ALA A 20 10.62 13.21 21.84
CA ALA A 20 11.53 14.15 21.21
C ALA A 20 12.66 14.57 22.16
N ALA A 21 12.35 14.85 23.43
CA ALA A 21 13.34 15.19 24.44
C ALA A 21 14.28 14.01 24.76
N ALA A 22 13.74 12.80 24.89
CA ALA A 22 14.53 11.60 25.15
C ALA A 22 15.49 11.26 23.99
N GLU A 23 15.08 11.50 22.75
CA GLU A 23 15.89 11.22 21.55
C GLU A 23 16.78 12.40 21.13
N GLY A 24 16.66 13.58 21.75
CA GLY A 24 17.37 14.79 21.32
C GLY A 24 16.93 15.29 19.94
N ARG A 25 15.67 15.03 19.55
CA ARG A 25 15.10 15.36 18.24
C ARG A 25 13.98 16.40 18.36
N SER A 26 13.60 17.02 17.25
CA SER A 26 12.44 17.91 17.24
C SER A 26 11.13 17.13 17.15
N LYS A 27 10.04 17.64 17.75
CA LYS A 27 8.69 17.06 17.61
C LYS A 27 8.32 16.83 16.14
N SER A 28 8.62 17.81 15.29
CA SER A 28 8.33 17.74 13.86
C SER A 28 9.12 16.65 13.13
N ALA A 29 10.33 16.31 13.59
CA ALA A 29 11.09 15.19 13.02
C ALA A 29 10.42 13.84 13.35
N ILE A 30 10.03 13.64 14.61
CA ILE A 30 9.28 12.46 15.06
C ILE A 30 7.97 12.31 14.27
N ILE A 31 7.19 13.40 14.16
CA ILE A 31 5.91 13.38 13.45
C ILE A 31 6.09 13.02 11.98
N ARG A 32 7.07 13.63 11.29
CA ARG A 32 7.32 13.33 9.87
C ARG A 32 7.75 11.89 9.65
N GLU A 33 8.63 11.36 10.50
CA GLU A 33 9.08 9.97 10.40
C GLU A 33 7.93 8.99 10.63
N ALA A 34 7.12 9.21 11.67
CA ALA A 34 5.97 8.35 11.96
C ALA A 34 4.97 8.34 10.80
N LEU A 35 4.68 9.49 10.20
CA LEU A 35 3.80 9.60 9.05
C LEU A 35 4.39 8.93 7.79
N ALA A 36 5.70 9.06 7.57
CA ALA A 36 6.38 8.43 6.44
C ALA A 36 6.34 6.90 6.54
N ARG A 37 6.73 6.34 7.68
CA ARG A 37 6.66 4.89 7.93
C ARG A 37 5.23 4.36 7.74
N ARG A 38 4.24 5.05 8.30
CA ARG A 38 2.84 4.64 8.17
C ARG A 38 2.33 4.67 6.73
N ALA A 39 2.83 5.60 5.91
CA ALA A 39 2.51 5.72 4.50
C ALA A 39 3.21 4.64 3.65
N GLU A 40 4.42 4.23 4.01
CA GLU A 40 5.14 3.10 3.38
C GLU A 40 4.42 1.78 3.67
N ASP A 41 3.91 1.60 4.90
CA ASP A 41 3.13 0.44 5.31
C ASP A 41 1.69 0.45 4.76
N ALA A 42 1.26 1.51 4.09
CA ALA A 42 -0.07 1.54 3.51
C ALA A 42 -0.15 0.51 2.37
N PRO A 43 -1.18 -0.36 2.35
CA PRO A 43 -1.33 -1.33 1.26
C PRO A 43 -1.34 -0.57 -0.06
N SER A 44 -0.34 -0.86 -0.90
CA SER A 44 -0.32 -0.32 -2.26
C SER A 44 -1.54 -0.88 -2.97
N PRO A 45 -2.34 -0.05 -3.67
CA PRO A 45 -3.40 -0.60 -4.51
C PRO A 45 -2.77 -1.62 -5.46
N PRO A 46 -3.42 -2.77 -5.72
CA PRO A 46 -2.87 -3.78 -6.61
C PRO A 46 -2.57 -3.13 -7.95
N ARG A 47 -1.27 -2.96 -8.24
CA ARG A 47 -0.82 -2.53 -9.56
C ARG A 47 -0.72 -3.79 -10.40
N ILE A 48 -1.67 -4.00 -11.30
CA ILE A 48 -1.53 -5.05 -12.31
C ILE A 48 -0.37 -4.63 -13.20
N THR A 49 0.79 -5.23 -13.00
CA THR A 49 2.03 -4.95 -13.76
C THR A 49 2.18 -5.85 -14.98
N ALA A 50 1.33 -6.87 -15.09
CA ALA A 50 1.40 -7.95 -16.06
C ALA A 50 0.18 -7.96 -16.98
N ILE A 51 -0.20 -6.80 -17.53
CA ILE A 51 -1.27 -6.72 -18.53
C ILE A 51 -0.67 -7.08 -19.90
N GLY A 52 -1.17 -8.14 -20.54
CA GLY A 52 -0.76 -8.54 -21.89
C GLY A 52 0.52 -9.39 -21.98
N ILE A 53 1.00 -9.96 -20.87
CA ILE A 53 2.18 -10.86 -20.88
C ILE A 53 1.85 -12.30 -21.29
N GLY A 54 0.57 -12.66 -21.32
CA GLY A 54 0.11 -13.98 -21.75
C GLY A 54 -0.27 -13.95 -23.22
N GLU A 55 0.20 -14.94 -23.97
CA GLU A 55 -0.29 -15.22 -25.32
C GLU A 55 -1.43 -16.23 -25.26
N GLY A 56 -2.50 -15.95 -26.00
CA GLY A 56 -3.66 -16.80 -26.07
C GLY A 56 -4.68 -16.26 -27.08
N PRO A 57 -5.80 -16.96 -27.29
CA PRO A 57 -6.78 -16.61 -28.32
C PRO A 57 -7.45 -15.22 -28.13
N GLY A 58 -7.25 -14.58 -26.97
CA GLY A 58 -7.73 -13.23 -26.69
C GLY A 58 -9.22 -13.13 -26.33
N ASP A 59 -9.95 -14.25 -26.38
CA ASP A 59 -11.39 -14.37 -26.15
C ASP A 59 -11.74 -15.15 -24.87
N LEU A 60 -10.74 -15.40 -24.02
CA LEU A 60 -10.86 -16.19 -22.78
C LEU A 60 -11.95 -15.64 -21.85
N ALA A 61 -12.05 -14.31 -21.72
CA ALA A 61 -13.05 -13.67 -20.87
C ALA A 61 -14.49 -13.93 -21.35
N ASP A 62 -14.68 -14.08 -22.65
CA ASP A 62 -16.00 -14.30 -23.26
C ASP A 62 -16.38 -15.80 -23.31
N HIS A 63 -15.41 -16.70 -23.09
CA HIS A 63 -15.58 -18.15 -23.25
C HIS A 63 -14.99 -18.98 -22.09
N VAL A 64 -15.02 -18.44 -20.86
CA VAL A 64 -14.39 -19.04 -19.68
C VAL A 64 -14.78 -20.51 -19.49
N ASP A 65 -16.08 -20.82 -19.55
CA ASP A 65 -16.60 -22.18 -19.31
C ASP A 65 -16.12 -23.21 -20.35
N ARG A 66 -15.93 -22.77 -21.60
CA ARG A 66 -15.47 -23.63 -22.68
C ARG A 66 -14.02 -24.03 -22.47
N TYR A 67 -13.14 -23.04 -22.33
CA TYR A 67 -11.70 -23.27 -22.19
C TYR A 67 -11.35 -23.96 -20.87
N ALA A 68 -12.10 -23.70 -19.79
CA ALA A 68 -11.93 -24.40 -18.52
C ALA A 68 -12.21 -25.91 -18.64
N ARG A 69 -13.17 -26.31 -19.50
CA ARG A 69 -13.45 -27.73 -19.74
C ARG A 69 -12.42 -28.37 -20.66
N GLU A 70 -11.99 -27.68 -21.70
CA GLU A 70 -10.97 -28.17 -22.64
C GLU A 70 -9.63 -28.43 -21.92
N ALA A 71 -9.22 -27.52 -21.02
CA ALA A 71 -7.98 -27.66 -20.24
C ALA A 71 -7.97 -28.89 -19.30
N LEU A 72 -9.12 -29.31 -18.77
CA LEU A 72 -9.25 -30.48 -17.90
C LEU A 72 -9.19 -31.81 -18.65
N VAL A 73 -9.27 -31.79 -19.99
CA VAL A 73 -9.26 -33.00 -20.84
C VAL A 73 -7.86 -33.31 -21.36
N GLU A 74 -6.96 -32.32 -21.44
CA GLU A 74 -5.59 -32.49 -21.94
C GLU A 74 -4.56 -33.02 -20.91
N GLU A 75 -4.93 -33.11 -19.63
CA GLU A 75 -4.07 -33.66 -18.56
C GLU A 75 -4.15 -35.20 -18.38
N GLN A 76 -4.65 -35.96 -19.38
CA GLN A 76 -4.71 -37.43 -19.35
C GLN A 76 -3.99 -38.11 -20.52
#